data_AF-A0A1Z4R7J8-F1
#
_entry.id   AF-A0A1Z4R7J8-F1
#
_cell.length_a   1.000
_cell.length_b   1.000
_cell.length_c   1.000
_cell.angle_alpha   90.00
_cell.angle_beta   90.00
_cell.angle_gamma   90.00
#
_symmetry.space_group_name_H-M   'P 1'
#
loop_
_entity.id
_entity.type
_entity.pdbx_description
1 polymer ?
#
loop_
_entity_poly.entity_id
_entity_poly.type
_entity_poly.pdbx_seq_one_letter_code
_entity_poly.pdbx_strand_id
1 'polypeptide(L)' 'MAPTVGQDVPNPGPKPPYTFRTAWAILLLAINFLVAAYYFHIIV' A
#
# COMPACT_ATOMS: atom_id res chain seq x y z
N MET A 1 -10.94 26.35 22.68
CA MET A 1 -9.97 25.31 23.02
C MET A 1 -8.75 25.55 22.14
N ALA A 2 -7.59 25.91 22.71
CA ALA A 2 -6.39 26.18 21.93
C ALA A 2 -5.75 24.86 21.47
N PRO A 3 -5.27 24.73 20.22
CA PRO A 3 -4.53 23.55 19.79
C PRO A 3 -3.20 23.48 20.59
N THR A 4 -2.99 22.38 21.31
CA THR A 4 -1.70 22.05 21.91
C THR A 4 -0.68 21.81 20.81
N VAL A 5 0.47 22.49 20.86
CA VAL A 5 1.61 22.23 19.96
C VAL A 5 2.06 20.78 20.20
N GLY A 6 2.07 19.96 19.14
CA GLY A 6 2.13 18.50 19.25
C GLY A 6 0.76 17.82 19.14
N GLN A 7 -0.15 18.40 18.37
CA GLN A 7 -1.45 17.80 18.08
C GLN A 7 -1.28 16.33 17.65
N ASP A 8 -1.68 15.42 18.53
CA ASP A 8 -2.35 14.19 18.13
C ASP A 8 -3.64 14.60 17.40
N VAL A 9 -3.49 15.17 16.21
CA VAL A 9 -4.60 15.53 15.32
C VAL A 9 -5.28 14.19 15.04
N PRO A 10 -6.59 14.04 15.32
CA PRO A 10 -7.30 12.89 14.85
C PRO A 10 -7.07 12.81 13.34
N ASN A 11 -6.34 11.80 12.87
CA ASN A 11 -6.40 11.36 11.49
C ASN A 11 -7.57 10.39 11.48
N PRO A 12 -8.84 10.84 11.28
CA PRO A 12 -9.94 9.91 11.12
C PRO A 12 -9.54 9.04 9.93
N GLY A 13 -9.11 7.82 10.24
CA GLY A 13 -8.43 6.95 9.30
C GLY A 13 -9.27 6.81 8.04
N PRO A 14 -8.63 6.60 6.87
CA PRO A 14 -9.39 6.58 5.63
C PRO A 14 -10.49 5.52 5.72
N LYS A 15 -11.68 5.82 5.20
CA LYS A 15 -12.79 4.88 5.28
C LYS A 15 -12.56 3.74 4.28
N PRO A 16 -12.82 2.48 4.67
CA PRO A 16 -12.87 1.38 3.71
C PRO A 16 -13.83 1.73 2.57
N PRO A 17 -13.53 1.36 1.31
CA PRO A 17 -12.38 0.57 0.87
C PRO A 17 -11.16 1.44 0.49
N TYR A 18 -9.95 0.99 0.88
CA TYR A 18 -8.70 1.67 0.57
C TYR A 18 -8.16 1.35 -0.84
N THR A 19 -9.01 1.49 -1.85
CA THR A 19 -8.73 1.04 -3.23
C THR A 19 -7.42 1.59 -3.79
N PHE A 20 -7.10 2.86 -3.55
CA PHE A 20 -5.88 3.49 -4.07
C PHE A 20 -4.59 2.81 -3.57
N ARG A 21 -4.44 2.62 -2.25
CA ARG A 21 -3.26 1.95 -1.69
C ARG A 21 -3.21 0.47 -2.07
N THR A 22 -4.37 -0.19 -2.11
CA THR A 22 -4.46 -1.60 -2.48
C THR A 22 -4.09 -1.81 -3.95
N ALA A 23 -4.49 -0.92 -4.85
CA ALA A 23 -4.13 -0.99 -6.27
C ALA A 23 -2.61 -0.95 -6.47
N TRP A 24 -1.92 0.01 -5.82
CA TRP A 24 -0.46 0.09 -5.89
C TRP A 24 0.22 -1.12 -5.25
N ALA A 25 -0.25 -1.57 -4.09
CA ALA A 25 0.30 -2.76 -3.45
C ALA A 25 0.16 -4.01 -4.33
N ILE A 26 -1.01 -4.21 -4.97
CA ILE A 26 -1.24 -5.33 -5.89
C ILE A 26 -0.35 -5.22 -7.14
N LEU A 27 -0.21 -4.03 -7.72
CA LEU A 27 0.66 -3.82 -8.88
C LEU A 27 2.12 -4.18 -8.56
N LEU A 28 2.63 -3.67 -7.44
CA LEU A 28 4.00 -3.96 -6.98
C LEU A 28 4.19 -5.46 -6.72
N LEU A 29 3.21 -6.11 -6.09
CA LEU A 29 3.22 -7.54 -5.84
C LEU A 29 3.20 -8.36 -7.14
N ALA A 30 2.39 -7.98 -8.12
CA ALA A 30 2.31 -8.65 -9.42
C ALA A 30 3.65 -8.59 -10.17
N ILE A 31 4.31 -7.43 -10.16
CA ILE A 31 5.66 -7.28 -10.76
C ILE A 31 6.68 -8.14 -10.00
N ASN A 32 6.61 -8.18 -8.67
CA ASN A 32 7.50 -9.04 -7.87
C ASN A 32 7.34 -10.52 -8.23
N PHE A 33 6.10 -11.00 -8.38
CA PHE A 33 5.84 -12.38 -8.82
C PHE A 33 6.28 -12.63 -10.25
N LEU A 34 6.14 -11.66 -11.16
CA LEU A 34 6.64 -11.78 -12.53
C LEU A 34 8.17 -11.99 -12.53
N VAL A 35 8.90 -11.17 -11.79
CA VAL A 35 10.36 -11.31 -11.65
C VAL A 35 10.72 -12.66 -11.01
N ALA A 36 10.01 -13.05 -9.96
CA ALA A 36 10.21 -14.36 -9.32
C ALA A 36 9.95 -15.51 -10.30
N ALA A 37 8.93 -15.43 -11.15
CA ALA A 37 8.61 -16.46 -12.13
C ALA A 37 9.70 -16.63 -13.20
N TYR A 38 10.37 -15.55 -13.62
CA TYR A 38 11.58 -15.64 -14.44
C TYR A 38 12.75 -16.28 -13.67
N TYR A 39 12.95 -15.89 -12.40
CA TYR A 39 14.02 -16.44 -11.56
C TYR A 39 13.87 -17.95 -11.32
N PHE A 40 12.65 -18.41 -11.06
CA PHE A 40 12.34 -19.83 -10.88
C PHE A 40 12.22 -20.59 -12.21
N HIS A 41 12.47 -19.94 -13.35
CA HIS A 41 12.34 -20.53 -14.68
C HIS A 41 10.94 -21.13 -14.93
N ILE A 42 9.91 -20.55 -14.33
CA ILE A 42 8.49 -20.90 -14.57
C ILE A 42 8.04 -20.26 -15.88
N ILE A 43 8.49 -19.02 -16.11
CA ILE A 43 8.28 -18.25 -17.34
C ILE A 43 9.66 -18.15 -17.99
N VAL A 44 10.07 -19.20 -18.68
CA VAL A 44 11.23 -19.25 -19.59
C VAL A 44 10.88 -20.15 -20.77
#